data_AF-A0A966XUA4-F1
#
_entry.id   AF-A0A966XUA4-F1
#
_cell.length_a   1.000
_cell.length_b   1.000
_cell.length_c   1.000
_cell.angle_alpha   90.00
_cell.angle_beta   90.00
_cell.angle_gamma   90.00
#
_symmetry.space_group_name_H-M   'P 1'
#
loop_
_entity.id
_entity.type
_entity.pdbx_description
1 polymer ?
#
loop_
_entity_poly.entity_id
_entity_poly.type
_entity_poly.pdbx_seq_one_letter_code
_entity_poly.pdbx_strand_id
1 'polypeptide(L)'
;MTGAGARASRQSEDWYLIRTNLSAAELDGNAPVRPTKAWLHVERAFRSMKTVDFNVRPVFLYSEDRVGADVFRCMLAHSLDWHMPERWKPLPFDDEKIDEASAALAYAATKAGCSEQARDKDKSKRADGGLPPHTFRTFLKDPGTLAYNINHSHTHFSANTKIVLIRRPTSIQAKAFALLAINPACIQ
;
A
#
# COMPACT_ATOMS: atom_id res chain seq x y z
N MET A 1 39.34 31.09 -23.19
CA MET A 1 39.94 30.94 -21.85
C MET A 1 39.29 32.00 -20.96
N THR A 2 38.21 31.64 -20.24
CA THR A 2 38.18 31.37 -18.77
C THR A 2 38.14 32.70 -17.99
N GLY A 3 37.22 32.99 -17.06
CA GLY A 3 36.20 32.21 -16.39
C GLY A 3 35.05 33.11 -15.91
N ALA A 4 33.86 32.54 -15.81
CA ALA A 4 33.25 32.15 -14.53
C ALA A 4 32.55 33.32 -13.83
N GLY A 5 31.38 33.69 -14.39
CA GLY A 5 30.37 34.41 -13.64
C GLY A 5 29.84 33.50 -12.53
N ALA A 6 30.25 33.75 -11.30
CA ALA A 6 29.67 33.12 -10.12
C ALA A 6 28.23 33.63 -9.97
N ARG A 7 27.27 32.89 -10.52
CA ARG A 7 25.87 33.02 -10.11
C ARG A 7 25.78 32.47 -8.69
N ALA A 8 25.72 33.37 -7.72
CA ALA A 8 25.26 33.04 -6.39
C ALA A 8 23.84 32.47 -6.50
N SER A 9 23.70 31.15 -6.37
CA SER A 9 22.42 30.50 -6.18
C SER A 9 21.87 30.97 -4.83
N ARG A 10 20.84 31.81 -4.84
CA ARG A 10 20.03 32.11 -3.65
C ARG A 10 19.46 30.78 -3.15
N GLN A 11 20.04 30.22 -2.09
CA GLN A 11 19.30 29.34 -1.19
C GLN A 11 18.39 30.26 -0.39
N SER A 12 17.10 30.27 -0.68
CA SER A 12 16.12 30.75 0.29
C SER A 12 16.17 29.76 1.45
N GLU A 13 16.69 30.21 2.59
CA GLU A 13 16.57 29.44 3.81
C GLU A 13 15.11 29.47 4.25
N ASP A 14 14.35 28.45 3.89
CA ASP A 14 13.00 28.25 4.40
C ASP A 14 13.10 27.67 5.82
N TRP A 15 12.88 28.52 6.82
CA TRP A 15 12.83 28.14 8.22
C TRP A 15 11.41 27.75 8.61
N TYR A 16 11.23 26.58 9.24
CA TYR A 16 9.94 26.13 9.75
C TYR A 16 9.92 26.20 11.29
N LEU A 17 8.90 26.83 11.85
CA LEU A 17 8.64 26.81 13.30
C LEU A 17 7.63 25.71 13.63
N ILE A 18 8.09 24.67 14.35
CA ILE A 18 7.22 23.61 14.85
C ILE A 18 6.91 23.90 16.32
N ARG A 19 5.63 24.08 16.65
CA ARG A 19 5.17 24.18 18.04
C ARG A 19 4.72 22.81 18.51
N THR A 20 5.17 22.41 19.69
CA THR A 20 4.78 21.15 20.34
C THR A 20 4.47 21.41 21.81
N ASN A 21 3.60 20.58 22.39
CA ASN A 21 3.28 20.55 23.81
C ASN A 21 4.17 19.57 24.59
N LEU A 22 5.11 18.89 23.92
CA LEU A 22 6.11 18.02 24.57
C LEU A 22 7.09 18.84 25.39
N SER A 23 7.51 18.29 26.54
CA SER A 23 8.52 18.93 27.38
C SER A 23 9.92 18.83 26.76
N ALA A 24 10.83 19.73 27.13
CA ALA A 24 12.21 19.71 26.63
C ALA A 24 12.96 18.40 26.95
N ALA A 25 12.55 17.68 28.00
CA ALA A 25 13.13 16.39 28.38
C ALA A 25 12.67 15.23 27.46
N GLU A 26 11.54 15.39 26.78
CA GLU A 26 10.96 14.41 25.84
C GLU A 26 11.31 14.72 24.37
N LEU A 27 11.88 15.91 24.12
CA LEU A 27 12.32 16.40 22.82
C LEU A 27 13.73 15.89 22.50
N ASP A 28 13.83 14.72 21.88
CA ASP A 28 15.00 14.43 21.01
C ASP A 28 15.01 15.44 19.85
N GLY A 29 16.20 15.79 19.33
CA GLY A 29 16.35 16.79 18.26
C GLY A 29 15.52 16.48 17.01
N ASN A 30 15.18 15.20 16.78
CA ASN A 30 14.31 14.76 15.69
C ASN A 30 12.84 14.55 16.08
N ALA A 31 12.51 14.52 17.37
CA ALA A 31 11.17 14.24 17.87
C ALA A 31 10.07 15.15 17.29
N PRO A 32 10.27 16.47 17.08
CA PRO A 32 9.18 17.32 16.57
C PRO A 32 8.98 17.17 15.05
N VAL A 33 9.97 16.66 14.30
CA VAL A 33 9.91 16.52 12.84
C VAL A 33 9.22 15.23 12.40
N ARG A 34 9.34 14.15 13.19
CA ARG A 34 8.76 12.83 12.86
C ARG A 34 7.22 12.89 12.71
N PRO A 35 6.45 13.53 13.61
CA PRO A 35 5.00 13.67 13.46
C PRO A 35 4.62 14.45 12.21
N THR A 36 5.36 15.51 11.88
CA THR A 36 5.12 16.30 10.66
C THR A 36 5.33 15.46 9.40
N LYS A 37 6.27 14.52 9.38
CA LYS A 37 6.38 13.53 8.30
C LYS A 37 5.18 12.57 8.25
N ALA A 38 4.61 12.20 9.40
CA ALA A 38 3.43 11.35 9.42
C ALA A 38 2.20 12.04 8.80
N TRP A 39 2.10 13.37 8.86
CA TRP A 39 1.04 14.13 8.17
C TRP A 39 1.06 13.94 6.65
N LEU A 40 2.23 13.71 6.04
CA LEU A 40 2.31 13.41 4.61
C LEU A 40 1.55 12.12 4.25
N HIS A 41 1.47 11.15 5.16
CA HIS A 41 0.66 9.95 4.96
C HIS A 41 -0.84 10.28 4.94
N VAL A 42 -1.28 11.19 5.81
CA VAL A 42 -2.67 11.68 5.84
C VAL A 42 -3.01 12.41 4.54
N GLU A 43 -2.14 13.32 4.08
CA GLU A 43 -2.35 14.02 2.81
C GLU A 43 -2.40 13.05 1.62
N ARG A 44 -1.50 12.06 1.62
CA ARG A 44 -1.47 11.00 0.61
C ARG A 44 -2.76 10.17 0.63
N ALA A 45 -3.28 9.85 1.81
CA ALA A 45 -4.55 9.15 2.00
C ALA A 45 -5.71 9.95 1.38
N PHE A 46 -5.85 11.23 1.74
CA PHE A 46 -6.87 12.11 1.18
C PHE A 46 -6.76 12.26 -0.33
N ARG A 47 -5.53 12.29 -0.87
CA ARG A 47 -5.29 12.34 -2.31
C ARG A 47 -5.73 11.03 -2.99
N SER A 48 -5.30 9.87 -2.48
CA SER A 48 -5.68 8.56 -3.01
C SER A 48 -7.20 8.35 -3.03
N MET A 49 -7.90 8.73 -1.94
CA MET A 49 -9.36 8.68 -1.86
C MET A 49 -10.05 9.57 -2.92
N LYS A 50 -9.49 10.75 -3.21
CA LYS A 50 -10.09 11.69 -4.17
C LYS A 50 -9.85 11.33 -5.64
N THR A 51 -8.71 10.75 -6.01
CA THR A 51 -8.27 10.75 -7.41
C THR A 51 -7.90 9.41 -8.04
N VAL A 52 -7.35 8.43 -7.30
CA VAL A 52 -6.61 7.32 -7.93
C VAL A 52 -7.28 5.95 -7.78
N ASP A 53 -7.73 5.61 -6.56
CA ASP A 53 -8.08 4.22 -6.25
C ASP A 53 -9.53 4.04 -5.83
N PHE A 54 -10.07 4.98 -5.04
CA PHE A 54 -11.43 4.85 -4.51
C PHE A 54 -12.43 5.75 -5.20
N ASN A 55 -11.95 6.80 -5.87
CA ASN A 55 -12.74 7.78 -6.59
C ASN A 55 -14.00 8.14 -5.78
N VAL A 56 -13.88 9.01 -4.79
CA VAL A 56 -15.06 9.59 -4.10
C VAL A 56 -15.93 10.45 -5.04
N ARG A 57 -15.41 10.82 -6.23
CA ARG A 57 -16.03 11.80 -7.15
C ARG A 57 -16.78 11.31 -8.42
N PRO A 58 -16.89 10.02 -8.79
CA PRO A 58 -17.61 9.57 -9.97
C PRO A 58 -19.08 9.24 -9.68
N VAL A 59 -19.50 9.14 -8.41
CA VAL A 59 -20.91 8.91 -8.04
C VAL A 59 -21.49 10.23 -7.57
N PHE A 60 -22.31 10.86 -8.40
CA PHE A 60 -23.08 12.05 -8.00
C PHE A 60 -24.18 11.62 -7.03
N LEU A 61 -23.83 11.56 -5.74
CA LEU A 61 -24.75 11.28 -4.66
C LEU A 61 -25.36 12.59 -4.17
N TYR A 62 -26.69 12.67 -4.22
CA TYR A 62 -27.45 13.88 -3.87
C TYR A 62 -28.08 13.81 -2.48
N SER A 63 -27.92 12.70 -1.76
CA SER A 63 -28.42 12.48 -0.40
C SER A 63 -27.24 12.38 0.56
N GLU A 64 -27.32 13.10 1.68
CA GLU A 64 -26.28 13.14 2.71
C GLU A 64 -25.91 11.74 3.22
N ASP A 65 -26.91 10.90 3.49
CA ASP A 65 -26.68 9.52 3.96
C ASP A 65 -25.85 8.69 2.96
N ARG A 66 -26.13 8.85 1.67
CA ARG A 66 -25.41 8.11 0.63
C ARG A 66 -23.98 8.62 0.50
N VAL A 67 -23.77 9.94 0.58
CA VAL A 67 -22.43 10.55 0.59
C VAL A 67 -21.63 10.04 1.78
N GLY A 68 -22.22 10.02 2.97
CA GLY A 68 -21.59 9.49 4.18
C GLY A 68 -21.19 8.02 4.03
N ALA A 69 -22.10 7.18 3.51
CA ALA A 69 -21.83 5.76 3.28
C ALA A 69 -20.72 5.52 2.25
N ASP A 70 -20.66 6.32 1.19
CA ASP A 70 -19.64 6.20 0.14
C ASP A 70 -18.26 6.62 0.65
N VAL A 71 -18.17 7.74 1.39
CA VAL A 71 -16.94 8.18 2.04
C VAL A 71 -16.46 7.12 3.05
N PHE A 72 -17.37 6.56 3.85
CA PHE A 72 -17.04 5.51 4.80
C PHE A 72 -16.48 4.26 4.10
N ARG A 73 -17.10 3.83 3.00
CA ARG A 73 -16.57 2.72 2.18
C ARG A 73 -15.17 3.03 1.64
N CYS A 74 -14.94 4.25 1.15
CA CYS A 74 -13.62 4.68 0.67
C CYS A 74 -12.57 4.67 1.78
N MET A 75 -12.94 5.09 3.01
CA MET A 75 -12.05 5.03 4.17
C MET A 75 -11.70 3.59 4.56
N LEU A 76 -12.68 2.67 4.54
CA LEU A 76 -12.43 1.24 4.79
C LEU A 76 -11.55 0.61 3.72
N ALA A 77 -11.77 0.96 2.47
CA ALA A 77 -10.96 0.41 1.39
C ALA A 77 -9.53 0.98 1.46
N HIS A 78 -9.36 2.25 1.81
CA HIS A 78 -8.04 2.84 2.04
C HIS A 78 -7.30 2.21 3.23
N SER A 79 -7.99 1.83 4.31
CA SER A 79 -7.33 1.16 5.43
C SER A 79 -6.75 -0.21 5.02
N LEU A 80 -7.45 -0.94 4.14
CA LEU A 80 -6.92 -2.17 3.56
C LEU A 80 -5.69 -1.90 2.68
N ASP A 81 -5.75 -0.91 1.80
CA ASP A 81 -4.61 -0.52 0.95
C ASP A 81 -3.38 -0.08 1.75
N TRP A 82 -3.60 0.52 2.93
CA TRP A 82 -2.52 0.91 3.83
C TRP A 82 -1.91 -0.29 4.56
N HIS A 83 -2.73 -1.20 5.10
CA HIS A 83 -2.25 -2.29 5.96
C HIS A 83 -1.86 -3.57 5.21
N MET A 84 -2.46 -3.87 4.06
CA MET A 84 -2.19 -5.11 3.34
C MET A 84 -0.77 -5.22 2.76
N PRO A 85 -0.15 -4.16 2.19
CA PRO A 85 1.23 -4.26 1.72
C PRO A 85 2.21 -4.71 2.80
N GLU A 86 2.00 -4.29 4.05
CA GLU A 86 2.82 -4.72 5.18
C GLU A 86 2.69 -6.22 5.43
N ARG A 87 1.47 -6.76 5.37
CA ARG A 87 1.21 -8.21 5.52
C ARG A 87 1.74 -9.02 4.34
N TRP A 88 1.84 -8.41 3.17
CA TRP A 88 2.30 -9.04 1.93
C TRP A 88 3.76 -8.75 1.57
N LYS A 89 4.54 -8.13 2.47
CA LYS A 89 5.89 -7.58 2.22
C LYS A 89 6.78 -8.29 1.17
N PRO A 90 6.90 -9.64 1.06
CA PRO A 90 7.73 -10.21 -0.01
C PRO A 90 7.16 -10.08 -1.43
N LEU A 91 5.84 -9.91 -1.61
CA LEU A 91 5.15 -9.98 -2.90
C LEU A 91 5.16 -8.66 -3.70
N PRO A 92 4.84 -7.48 -3.11
CA PRO A 92 4.82 -6.24 -3.87
C PRO A 92 6.22 -5.78 -4.32
N PHE A 93 6.24 -5.01 -5.40
CA PHE A 93 7.39 -4.23 -5.81
C PHE A 93 7.55 -2.98 -4.93
N ASP A 94 7.97 -3.18 -3.70
CA ASP A 94 8.20 -2.13 -2.71
C ASP A 94 9.54 -2.33 -1.98
N ASP A 95 10.06 -1.25 -1.40
CA ASP A 95 11.27 -1.29 -0.59
C ASP A 95 10.93 -1.65 0.85
N GLU A 96 11.04 -2.93 1.16
CA GLU A 96 10.71 -3.50 2.48
C GLU A 96 11.57 -2.93 3.62
N LYS A 97 12.72 -2.32 3.30
CA LYS A 97 13.70 -1.80 4.27
C LYS A 97 13.76 -0.28 4.32
N ILE A 98 12.82 0.42 3.67
CA ILE A 98 12.83 1.88 3.64
C ILE A 98 12.64 2.50 5.03
N ASP A 99 11.89 1.84 5.91
CA ASP A 99 11.66 2.30 7.29
C ASP A 99 12.93 2.16 8.13
N GLU A 100 13.67 1.05 7.99
CA GLU A 100 14.96 0.84 8.64
C GLU A 100 16.00 1.85 8.13
N ALA A 101 16.04 2.06 6.81
CA ALA A 101 16.91 3.06 6.18
C ALA A 101 16.55 4.48 6.65
N SER A 102 15.28 4.77 6.88
CA SER A 102 14.82 6.05 7.43
C SER A 102 15.16 6.22 8.91
N ALA A 103 15.05 5.16 9.70
CA ALA A 103 15.35 5.16 11.12
C ALA A 103 16.86 5.28 11.42
N ALA A 104 17.71 4.79 10.52
CA ALA A 104 19.16 4.87 10.62
C ALA A 104 19.72 6.29 10.32
N LEU A 105 18.91 7.21 9.81
CA LEU A 105 19.35 8.58 9.50
C LEU A 105 19.51 9.41 10.77
N ALA A 106 20.63 10.13 10.86
CA ALA A 106 20.90 11.07 11.95
C ALA A 106 19.89 12.22 12.02
N TYR A 107 19.29 12.60 10.89
CA TYR A 107 18.30 13.67 10.82
C TYR A 107 17.00 13.17 10.18
N ALA A 108 15.89 13.37 10.88
CA ALA A 108 14.59 12.85 10.49
C ALA A 108 14.04 13.52 9.23
N ALA A 109 14.43 14.75 8.87
CA ALA A 109 13.94 15.38 7.63
C ALA A 109 14.66 14.88 6.37
N THR A 110 15.83 14.24 6.51
CA THR A 110 16.57 13.68 5.38
C THR A 110 15.75 12.59 4.67
N LYS A 111 15.84 12.53 3.34
CA LYS A 111 15.18 11.49 2.54
C LYS A 111 16.03 10.22 2.58
N ALA A 112 15.43 9.09 2.96
CA ALA A 112 16.10 7.80 2.89
C ALA A 112 16.38 7.40 1.44
N GLY A 113 17.56 6.83 1.22
CA GLY A 113 17.92 6.21 -0.06
C GLY A 113 17.24 4.87 -0.24
N CYS A 114 17.08 4.46 -1.49
CA CYS A 114 16.61 3.12 -1.86
C CYS A 114 17.59 2.05 -1.34
N SER A 115 17.06 1.02 -0.67
CA SER A 115 17.83 -0.07 -0.09
C SER A 115 18.50 -0.96 -1.16
N GLU A 116 19.49 -1.75 -0.75
CA GLU A 116 20.13 -2.72 -1.65
C GLU A 116 19.13 -3.77 -2.17
N GLN A 117 18.23 -4.26 -1.29
CA GLN A 117 17.15 -5.17 -1.66
C GLN A 117 16.26 -4.57 -2.76
N ALA A 118 15.85 -3.32 -2.63
CA ALA A 118 15.01 -2.67 -3.61
C ALA A 118 15.74 -2.45 -4.95
N ARG A 119 17.04 -2.15 -4.94
CA ARG A 119 17.87 -2.09 -6.15
C ARG A 119 17.98 -3.45 -6.85
N ASP A 120 18.12 -4.53 -6.09
CA ASP A 120 18.20 -5.87 -6.66
C ASP A 120 16.85 -6.35 -7.20
N LYS A 121 15.74 -6.04 -6.51
CA LYS A 121 14.37 -6.26 -7.00
C LYS A 121 14.13 -5.50 -8.32
N ASP A 122 14.61 -4.25 -8.40
CA ASP A 122 14.51 -3.42 -9.59
C ASP A 122 15.35 -3.93 -10.77
N LYS A 123 16.58 -4.38 -10.51
CA LYS A 123 17.45 -4.99 -11.54
C LYS A 123 16.93 -6.32 -12.05
N SER A 124 16.55 -7.21 -11.13
CA SER A 124 16.12 -8.56 -11.48
C SER A 124 14.69 -8.60 -12.04
N LYS A 125 13.87 -7.59 -11.72
CA LYS A 125 12.41 -7.60 -11.94
C LYS A 125 11.80 -8.90 -11.41
N ARG A 126 12.26 -9.35 -10.25
CA ARG A 126 11.79 -10.55 -9.54
C ARG A 126 11.54 -10.21 -8.08
N ALA A 127 10.38 -10.62 -7.59
CA ALA A 127 10.08 -10.60 -6.17
C ALA A 127 10.72 -11.82 -5.48
N ASP A 128 10.71 -11.80 -4.15
CA ASP A 128 11.22 -12.90 -3.35
C ASP A 128 10.54 -14.24 -3.73
N GLY A 129 11.32 -15.28 -3.95
CA GLY A 129 10.88 -16.57 -4.50
C GLY A 129 10.76 -16.62 -6.03
N GLY A 130 11.30 -15.64 -6.77
CA GLY A 130 11.39 -15.68 -8.23
C GLY A 130 10.09 -15.36 -8.97
N LEU A 131 9.07 -14.88 -8.26
CA LEU A 131 7.78 -14.48 -8.82
C LEU A 131 7.89 -13.13 -9.54
N PRO A 132 7.04 -12.86 -10.55
CA PRO A 132 6.98 -11.53 -11.16
C PRO A 132 6.56 -10.49 -10.11
N PRO A 133 7.18 -9.30 -10.10
CA PRO A 133 6.83 -8.24 -9.18
C PRO A 133 5.47 -7.65 -9.54
N HIS A 134 4.63 -7.42 -8.54
CA HIS A 134 3.33 -6.79 -8.70
C HIS A 134 3.28 -5.47 -7.94
N THR A 135 2.59 -4.47 -8.49
CA THR A 135 2.09 -3.37 -7.64
C THR A 135 0.91 -3.91 -6.86
N PHE A 136 0.59 -3.29 -5.72
CA PHE A 136 -0.58 -3.67 -4.93
C PHE A 136 -1.86 -3.76 -5.80
N ARG A 137 -2.04 -2.82 -6.72
CA ARG A 137 -3.18 -2.77 -7.64
C ARG A 137 -3.19 -3.91 -8.67
N THR A 138 -2.05 -4.26 -9.27
CA THR A 138 -2.01 -5.40 -10.21
C THR A 138 -2.11 -6.72 -9.47
N PHE A 139 -1.61 -6.77 -8.24
CA PHE A 139 -1.76 -7.91 -7.35
C PHE A 139 -3.22 -8.16 -7.01
N LEU A 140 -4.01 -7.17 -6.59
CA LEU A 140 -5.43 -7.35 -6.25
C LEU A 140 -6.29 -7.93 -7.39
N LYS A 141 -5.86 -7.82 -8.65
CA LYS A 141 -6.56 -8.45 -9.79
C LYS A 141 -6.41 -9.97 -9.82
N ASP A 142 -5.34 -10.52 -9.24
CA ASP A 142 -5.04 -11.96 -9.27
C ASP A 142 -5.91 -12.76 -8.28
N PRO A 143 -6.01 -12.42 -6.98
CA PRO A 143 -6.88 -13.10 -6.02
C PRO A 143 -8.35 -13.12 -6.43
N GLY A 144 -8.83 -12.08 -7.13
CA GLY A 144 -10.20 -12.00 -7.64
C GLY A 144 -10.54 -13.09 -8.68
N THR A 145 -9.56 -13.84 -9.17
CA THR A 145 -9.79 -14.97 -10.08
C THR A 145 -10.05 -16.30 -9.35
N LEU A 146 -9.89 -16.35 -8.02
CA LEU A 146 -10.25 -17.50 -7.22
C LEU A 146 -11.77 -17.59 -7.09
N ALA A 147 -12.35 -18.62 -7.72
CA ALA A 147 -13.80 -18.80 -7.79
C ALA A 147 -14.24 -20.06 -7.04
N TYR A 148 -15.31 -19.90 -6.26
CA TYR A 148 -16.11 -20.97 -5.71
C TYR A 148 -17.27 -21.25 -6.66
N ASN A 149 -17.23 -22.37 -7.38
CA ASN A 149 -18.23 -22.71 -8.39
C ASN A 149 -19.19 -23.76 -7.81
N ILE A 150 -20.47 -23.41 -7.73
CA ILE A 150 -21.55 -24.35 -7.48
C ILE A 150 -22.15 -24.75 -8.82
N ASN A 151 -21.93 -25.99 -9.22
CA ASN A 151 -22.54 -26.56 -10.41
C ASN A 151 -23.70 -27.46 -9.99
N HIS A 152 -24.89 -27.23 -10.54
CA HIS A 152 -26.01 -28.15 -10.44
C HIS A 152 -25.97 -29.09 -11.64
N SER A 153 -25.85 -30.39 -11.39
CA SER A 153 -25.99 -31.39 -12.46
C SER A 153 -27.40 -31.98 -12.43
N HIS A 154 -28.05 -31.94 -13.59
CA HIS A 154 -29.22 -32.75 -13.88
C HIS A 154 -28.74 -33.99 -14.63
N THR A 155 -28.55 -35.09 -13.91
CA THR A 155 -28.29 -36.40 -14.52
C THR A 155 -29.54 -37.26 -14.41
N HIS A 156 -29.70 -38.20 -15.34
CA HIS A 156 -30.86 -39.12 -15.37
C HIS A 156 -31.07 -39.92 -14.06
N PHE A 157 -30.02 -40.04 -13.22
CA PHE A 157 -30.04 -40.77 -11.95
C PHE A 157 -30.21 -39.87 -10.72
N SER A 158 -30.00 -38.56 -10.83
CA SER A 158 -30.16 -37.61 -9.74
C SER A 158 -30.54 -36.24 -10.28
N ALA A 159 -31.77 -35.82 -10.01
CA ALA A 159 -32.35 -34.60 -10.58
C ALA A 159 -31.86 -33.31 -9.91
N ASN A 160 -30.94 -33.34 -8.93
CA ASN A 160 -30.40 -32.10 -8.33
C ASN A 160 -29.11 -32.32 -7.53
N THR A 161 -28.07 -32.86 -8.16
CA THR A 161 -26.78 -33.05 -7.45
C THR A 161 -25.98 -31.74 -7.47
N LYS A 162 -25.67 -31.22 -6.27
CA LYS A 162 -24.83 -30.04 -6.08
C LYS A 162 -23.35 -30.46 -6.08
N ILE A 163 -22.58 -29.98 -7.05
CA ILE A 163 -21.13 -30.17 -7.13
C ILE A 163 -20.45 -28.85 -6.78
N VAL A 164 -19.65 -28.86 -5.72
CA VAL A 164 -18.86 -27.70 -5.29
C VAL A 164 -17.43 -27.86 -5.79
N LEU A 165 -16.95 -26.87 -6.56
CA LEU A 165 -15.60 -26.85 -7.13
C LEU A 165 -14.90 -25.55 -6.75
N ILE A 166 -13.80 -25.67 -6.01
CA ILE A 166 -12.89 -24.56 -5.73
C ILE A 166 -11.75 -24.59 -6.75
N ARG A 167 -11.51 -23.48 -7.44
CA ARG A 167 -10.37 -23.36 -8.37
C ARG A 167 -9.06 -23.55 -7.60
N ARG A 168 -8.13 -24.34 -8.13
CA ARG A 168 -6.77 -24.44 -7.55
C ARG A 168 -6.07 -23.07 -7.63
N PRO A 169 -5.57 -22.52 -6.51
CA PRO A 169 -4.93 -21.22 -6.51
C PRO A 169 -3.64 -21.23 -7.33
N THR A 170 -3.29 -20.09 -7.93
CA THR A 170 -1.97 -19.89 -8.56
C THR A 170 -0.87 -19.88 -7.49
N SER A 171 0.39 -20.01 -7.89
CA SER A 171 1.53 -19.94 -6.94
C SER A 171 1.58 -18.61 -6.18
N ILE A 172 1.19 -17.52 -6.85
CA ILE A 172 1.11 -16.17 -6.26
C ILE A 172 -0.03 -16.10 -5.25
N GLN A 173 -1.22 -16.59 -5.60
CA GLN A 173 -2.38 -16.65 -4.68
C GLN A 173 -2.08 -17.52 -3.46
N ALA A 174 -1.45 -18.68 -3.65
CA ALA A 174 -1.07 -19.55 -2.54
C ALA A 174 -0.11 -18.85 -1.57
N LYS A 175 0.93 -18.16 -2.09
CA LYS A 175 1.85 -17.36 -1.26
C LYS A 175 1.13 -16.20 -0.56
N ALA A 176 0.19 -15.54 -1.25
CA ALA A 176 -0.62 -14.45 -0.70
C ALA A 176 -1.45 -14.87 0.51
N PHE A 177 -2.20 -15.96 0.36
CA PHE A 177 -3.07 -16.49 1.42
C PHE A 177 -2.25 -17.05 2.59
N ALA A 178 -1.11 -17.68 2.31
CA ALA A 178 -0.18 -18.13 3.34
C ALA A 178 0.35 -16.97 4.21
N LEU A 179 0.70 -15.84 3.59
CA LEU A 179 1.15 -14.63 4.32
C LEU A 179 0.05 -14.01 5.19
N LEU A 180 -1.22 -14.19 4.81
CA LEU A 180 -2.37 -13.75 5.60
C LEU A 180 -2.84 -14.78 6.64
N ALA A 181 -2.22 -15.96 6.69
CA ALA A 181 -2.71 -17.10 7.47
C ALA A 181 -4.18 -17.43 7.19
N ILE A 182 -4.61 -17.26 5.94
CA ILE A 182 -5.98 -17.51 5.48
C ILE A 182 -6.01 -18.81 4.69
N ASN A 183 -6.94 -19.71 5.03
CA ASN A 183 -7.29 -20.82 4.16
C ASN A 183 -8.52 -20.43 3.31
N PRO A 184 -8.38 -20.22 1.99
CA PRO A 184 -9.51 -19.83 1.16
C PRO A 184 -10.63 -20.89 1.12
N ALA A 185 -10.32 -22.16 1.41
CA ALA A 185 -11.34 -23.21 1.48
C ALA A 185 -12.22 -23.15 2.75
N CYS A 186 -11.84 -22.36 3.76
CA CYS A 186 -12.55 -22.28 5.04
C CYS A 186 -13.34 -20.98 5.24
N ILE A 187 -13.24 -20.01 4.32
CA ILE A 187 -13.77 -18.64 4.52
C ILE A 187 -14.94 -18.31 3.57
N GLN A 188 -15.25 -19.14 2.58
CA GLN A 188 -16.30 -18.88 1.58
C GLN A 188 -17.63 -19.57 1.87
#